data_AF-A0A558A9W7-F1
#
_entry.id   AF-A0A558A9W7-F1
#
_cell.length_a   1.000
_cell.length_b   1.000
_cell.length_c   1.000
_cell.angle_alpha   90.00
_cell.angle_beta   90.00
_cell.angle_gamma   90.00
#
_symmetry.space_group_name_H-M   'P 1'
#
loop_
_entity.id
_entity.type
_entity.pdbx_description
1 polymer ?
#
loop_
_entity_poly.entity_id
_entity_poly.type
_entity_poly.pdbx_seq_one_letter_code
_entity_poly.pdbx_strand_id
1 'polypeptide(L)'
;MRADARRNYERIISVAREAFAEHGPEAPLDDIARRACVGPGTLYRHFPNREALIEAVYRADIERLSGLARELMETHSPGDALAEWMRSQIDFATRKRGLAATLKAAMDRDSETFALCKVMINDAVRLLVNAAQEAGVIRDDVEPRDLLLMTHGIVVASEATPGAAERLLTVVLDGLRPQPR
;
A
#
# COMPACT_ATOMS: atom_id res chain seq x y z
N MET A 1 -0.90 -22.64 -21.10
CA MET A 1 -0.12 -21.43 -21.43
C MET A 1 -0.55 -20.14 -20.70
N ARG A 2 -1.85 -19.91 -20.39
CA ARG A 2 -2.26 -18.72 -19.58
C ARG A 2 -1.80 -18.76 -18.12
N ALA A 3 -1.80 -19.95 -17.50
CA ALA A 3 -1.35 -20.13 -16.13
C ALA A 3 0.16 -19.85 -15.94
N ASP A 4 1.00 -20.24 -16.90
CA ASP A 4 2.45 -19.98 -16.86
C ASP A 4 2.76 -18.48 -16.98
N ALA A 5 2.09 -17.79 -17.91
CA ALA A 5 2.22 -16.36 -18.06
C ALA A 5 1.78 -15.61 -16.80
N ARG A 6 0.70 -16.04 -16.15
CA ARG A 6 0.23 -15.44 -14.90
C ARG A 6 1.21 -15.66 -13.74
N ARG A 7 1.73 -16.89 -13.58
CA ARG A 7 2.75 -17.19 -12.57
C ARG A 7 4.03 -16.39 -12.79
N ASN A 8 4.46 -16.24 -14.04
CA ASN A 8 5.62 -15.41 -14.37
C ASN A 8 5.38 -13.95 -14.02
N TYR A 9 4.22 -13.41 -14.35
CA TYR A 9 3.82 -12.06 -13.97
C TYR A 9 3.90 -11.86 -12.45
N GLU A 10 3.27 -12.74 -11.67
CA GLU A 10 3.26 -12.64 -10.21
C GLU A 10 4.67 -12.73 -9.59
N ARG A 11 5.53 -13.61 -10.12
CA ARG A 11 6.94 -13.69 -9.70
C ARG A 11 7.71 -12.40 -10.01
N ILE A 12 7.55 -11.85 -11.21
CA ILE A 12 8.21 -10.58 -11.59
C ILE A 12 7.77 -9.47 -10.64
N ILE A 13 6.47 -9.36 -10.34
CA ILE A 13 5.94 -8.35 -9.42
C ILE A 13 6.52 -8.52 -8.00
N SER A 14 6.58 -9.76 -7.49
CA SER A 14 7.17 -10.02 -6.17
C SER A 14 8.63 -9.61 -6.09
N VAL A 15 9.44 -10.02 -7.07
CA VAL A 15 10.87 -9.71 -7.12
C VAL A 15 11.12 -8.22 -7.34
N ALA A 16 10.35 -7.59 -8.23
CA ALA A 16 10.47 -6.15 -8.47
C ALA A 16 10.10 -5.33 -7.23
N ARG A 17 9.10 -5.76 -6.45
CA ARG A 17 8.73 -5.13 -5.17
C ARG A 17 9.90 -5.10 -4.21
N GLU A 18 10.63 -6.21 -4.07
CA GLU A 18 11.82 -6.31 -3.21
C GLU A 18 12.96 -5.44 -3.76
N ALA A 19 13.29 -5.59 -5.05
CA ALA A 19 14.38 -4.85 -5.67
C ALA A 19 14.16 -3.32 -5.60
N PHE A 20 12.93 -2.85 -5.77
CA PHE A 20 12.61 -1.42 -5.63
C PHE A 20 12.64 -0.93 -4.18
N ALA A 21 12.33 -1.79 -3.21
CA ALA A 21 12.47 -1.44 -1.80
C ALA A 21 13.95 -1.35 -1.38
N GLU A 22 14.81 -2.19 -1.96
CA GLU A 22 16.25 -2.25 -1.69
C GLU A 22 17.05 -1.14 -2.41
N HIS A 23 16.74 -0.90 -3.69
CA HIS A 23 17.57 -0.09 -4.59
C HIS A 23 16.83 1.12 -5.17
N GLY A 24 15.59 1.37 -4.74
CA GLY A 24 14.77 2.45 -5.27
C GLY A 24 14.35 2.23 -6.73
N PRO A 25 13.89 3.28 -7.43
CA PRO A 25 13.32 3.16 -8.77
C PRO A 25 14.35 2.68 -9.80
N GLU A 26 15.64 2.87 -9.55
CA GLU A 26 16.73 2.56 -10.47
C GLU A 26 17.19 1.09 -10.45
N ALA A 27 16.54 0.23 -9.65
CA ALA A 27 16.87 -1.20 -9.57
C ALA A 27 17.07 -1.84 -10.97
N PRO A 28 18.15 -2.57 -11.26
CA PRO A 28 18.43 -3.08 -12.60
C PRO A 28 17.35 -4.08 -13.07
N LEU A 29 16.68 -3.80 -14.19
CA LEU A 29 15.61 -4.67 -14.71
C LEU A 29 16.12 -6.07 -15.09
N ASP A 30 17.36 -6.17 -15.57
CA ASP A 30 17.99 -7.46 -15.89
C ASP A 30 18.22 -8.30 -14.62
N ASP A 31 18.53 -7.64 -13.49
CA ASP A 31 18.67 -8.33 -12.20
C ASP A 31 17.31 -8.83 -11.69
N ILE A 32 16.26 -8.02 -11.86
CA ILE A 32 14.87 -8.42 -11.57
C ILE A 32 14.46 -9.63 -12.43
N ALA A 33 14.74 -9.62 -13.73
CA ALA A 33 14.44 -10.75 -14.62
C ALA A 33 15.15 -12.02 -14.16
N ARG A 34 16.45 -11.92 -13.83
CA ARG A 34 17.28 -13.00 -13.32
C ARG A 34 16.74 -13.57 -12.01
N ARG A 35 16.46 -12.72 -11.01
CA ARG A 35 15.88 -13.11 -9.70
C ARG A 35 14.48 -13.73 -9.86
N ALA A 36 13.68 -13.28 -10.82
CA ALA A 36 12.36 -13.82 -11.13
C ALA A 36 12.41 -15.11 -11.97
N CYS A 37 13.61 -15.59 -12.35
CA CYS A 37 13.83 -16.75 -13.20
C CYS A 37 13.10 -16.64 -14.55
N VAL A 38 13.07 -15.45 -15.15
CA VAL A 38 12.50 -15.20 -16.48
C VAL A 38 13.56 -14.62 -17.42
N GLY A 39 13.41 -14.87 -18.72
CA GLY A 39 14.26 -14.21 -19.72
C GLY A 39 13.96 -12.70 -19.81
N PRO A 40 14.95 -11.83 -20.13
CA PRO A 40 14.73 -10.39 -20.28
C PRO A 40 13.62 -10.05 -21.29
N GLY A 41 13.56 -10.78 -22.41
CA GLY A 41 12.49 -10.62 -23.40
C GLY A 41 11.09 -10.92 -22.85
N THR A 42 10.96 -11.80 -21.85
CA THR A 42 9.68 -12.04 -21.16
C THR A 42 9.31 -10.88 -20.26
N LEU A 43 10.28 -10.31 -19.53
CA LEU A 43 10.05 -9.12 -18.71
C LEU A 43 9.60 -7.94 -19.57
N TYR A 44 10.34 -7.60 -20.64
CA TYR A 44 10.01 -6.47 -21.52
C TYR A 44 8.69 -6.65 -22.29
N ARG A 45 8.27 -7.90 -22.56
CA ARG A 45 6.94 -8.18 -23.12
C ARG A 45 5.80 -7.88 -22.14
N HIS A 46 6.02 -8.07 -20.84
CA HIS A 46 5.04 -7.72 -19.81
C HIS A 46 5.10 -6.25 -19.40
N PHE A 47 6.30 -5.69 -19.35
CA PHE A 47 6.59 -4.35 -18.85
C PHE A 47 7.52 -3.64 -19.84
N PRO A 48 6.97 -2.89 -20.80
CA PRO A 48 7.77 -2.32 -21.89
C PRO A 48 8.80 -1.28 -21.41
N ASN A 49 8.58 -0.70 -20.22
CA ASN A 49 9.51 0.23 -19.58
C ASN A 49 9.47 0.06 -18.05
N ARG A 50 10.40 0.76 -17.38
CA ARG A 50 10.55 0.75 -15.93
C ARG A 50 9.31 1.28 -15.22
N GLU A 51 8.71 2.34 -15.76
CA GLU A 51 7.50 2.97 -15.23
C GLU A 51 6.34 1.97 -15.19
N ALA A 52 6.12 1.20 -16.27
CA ALA A 52 5.09 0.18 -16.34
C ALA A 52 5.28 -0.91 -15.26
N LEU A 53 6.52 -1.30 -14.97
CA LEU A 53 6.81 -2.24 -13.89
C LEU A 53 6.54 -1.61 -12.51
N ILE A 54 6.94 -0.36 -12.29
CA ILE A 54 6.68 0.38 -11.04
C ILE A 54 5.17 0.54 -10.81
N GLU A 55 4.41 0.91 -11.84
CA GLU A 55 2.95 1.03 -11.77
C GLU A 55 2.29 -0.31 -11.46
N ALA A 56 2.72 -1.38 -12.11
CA ALA A 56 2.18 -2.71 -11.87
C ALA A 56 2.47 -3.23 -10.45
N VAL A 57 3.68 -2.96 -9.92
CA VAL A 57 4.03 -3.25 -8.53
C VAL A 57 3.18 -2.41 -7.58
N TYR A 58 3.02 -1.11 -7.84
CA TYR A 58 2.18 -0.23 -7.03
C TYR A 58 0.74 -0.72 -6.98
N ARG A 59 0.16 -1.07 -8.13
CA ARG A 59 -1.18 -1.63 -8.23
C ARG A 59 -1.32 -2.92 -7.43
N ALA A 60 -0.41 -3.86 -7.59
CA ALA A 60 -0.44 -5.13 -6.86
C ALA A 60 -0.33 -4.94 -5.34
N ASP A 61 0.37 -3.91 -4.89
CA ASP A 61 0.48 -3.59 -3.47
C ASP A 61 -0.79 -2.97 -2.91
N ILE A 62 -1.44 -2.08 -3.67
CA ILE A 62 -2.74 -1.51 -3.32
C ILE A 62 -3.82 -2.60 -3.32
N GLU A 63 -3.80 -3.51 -4.29
CA GLU A 63 -4.68 -4.70 -4.32
C GLU A 63 -4.53 -5.52 -3.04
N ARG A 64 -3.29 -5.82 -2.64
CA ARG A 64 -3.01 -6.57 -1.40
C ARG A 64 -3.46 -5.81 -0.15
N LEU A 65 -3.12 -4.51 -0.04
CA LEU A 65 -3.47 -3.70 1.13
C LEU A 65 -4.98 -3.48 1.24
N SER A 66 -5.68 -3.31 0.11
CA SER A 66 -7.13 -3.13 0.10
C SER A 66 -7.84 -4.46 0.41
N GLY A 67 -7.32 -5.59 -0.06
CA GLY A 67 -7.83 -6.93 0.27
C GLY A 67 -7.70 -7.26 1.76
N LEU A 68 -6.57 -6.88 2.37
CA LEU A 68 -6.30 -7.09 3.79
C LEU A 68 -7.38 -6.51 4.71
N ALA A 69 -8.04 -5.40 4.32
CA ALA A 69 -9.14 -4.83 5.10
C ALA A 69 -10.27 -5.84 5.35
N ARG A 70 -10.64 -6.65 4.34
CA ARG A 70 -11.69 -7.67 4.48
C ARG A 70 -11.21 -8.86 5.32
N GLU A 71 -9.98 -9.32 5.08
CA GLU A 71 -9.38 -10.43 5.83
C GLU A 71 -9.29 -10.12 7.33
N LEU A 72 -8.92 -8.88 7.68
CA LEU A 72 -8.86 -8.44 9.07
C LEU A 72 -10.26 -8.38 9.70
N MET A 73 -11.27 -7.89 8.97
CA MET A 73 -12.66 -7.86 9.44
C MET A 73 -13.25 -9.25 9.70
N GLU A 74 -12.74 -10.30 9.05
CA GLU A 74 -13.18 -11.68 9.29
C GLU A 74 -12.57 -12.29 10.56
N THR A 75 -11.45 -11.75 11.03
CA THR A 75 -10.60 -12.39 12.06
C THR A 75 -10.40 -11.55 13.32
N HIS A 76 -10.71 -10.26 13.29
CA HIS A 76 -10.47 -9.30 14.36
C HIS A 76 -11.73 -8.52 14.73
N SER A 77 -11.71 -7.87 15.90
CA SER A 77 -12.71 -6.84 16.22
C SER A 77 -12.57 -5.65 15.25
N PRO A 78 -13.62 -4.86 14.99
CA PRO A 78 -13.53 -3.72 14.06
C PRO A 78 -12.42 -2.71 14.41
N GLY A 79 -12.21 -2.46 15.71
CA GLY A 79 -11.15 -1.56 16.18
C GLY A 79 -9.75 -2.15 15.95
N ASP A 80 -9.55 -3.43 16.25
CA ASP A 80 -8.28 -4.11 16.02
C ASP A 80 -7.97 -4.25 14.52
N ALA A 81 -8.99 -4.56 13.71
CA ALA A 81 -8.87 -4.61 12.25
C ALA A 81 -8.43 -3.26 11.67
N LEU A 82 -9.03 -2.16 12.13
CA LEU A 82 -8.64 -0.82 11.70
C LEU A 82 -7.19 -0.51 12.10
N ALA A 83 -6.82 -0.77 13.36
CA ALA A 83 -5.47 -0.52 13.85
C ALA A 83 -4.41 -1.30 13.07
N GLU A 84 -4.66 -2.58 12.81
CA GLU A 84 -3.73 -3.44 12.08
C GLU A 84 -3.62 -3.06 10.60
N TRP A 85 -4.73 -2.65 10.00
CA TRP A 85 -4.73 -2.13 8.65
C TRP A 85 -3.94 -0.82 8.53
N MET A 86 -4.07 0.10 9.49
CA MET A 86 -3.29 1.35 9.54
C MET A 86 -1.78 1.07 9.70
N ARG A 87 -1.38 0.09 10.51
CA ARG A 87 0.02 -0.37 10.59
C ARG A 87 0.52 -0.86 9.23
N SER A 88 -0.26 -1.73 8.59
CA SER A 88 0.05 -2.29 7.27
C SER A 88 0.17 -1.21 6.19
N GLN A 89 -0.65 -0.15 6.28
CA GLN A 89 -0.57 1.00 5.39
C GLN A 89 0.70 1.82 5.61
N ILE A 90 1.09 2.08 6.87
CA ILE A 90 2.33 2.79 7.22
C ILE A 90 3.55 2.01 6.69
N ASP A 91 3.56 0.69 6.88
CA ASP A 91 4.60 -0.19 6.34
C ASP A 91 4.67 -0.13 4.82
N PHE A 92 3.51 -0.20 4.15
CA PHE A 92 3.41 -0.07 2.70
C PHE A 92 3.98 1.27 2.22
N ALA A 93 3.55 2.38 2.80
CA ALA A 93 3.98 3.72 2.41
C ALA A 93 5.48 3.94 2.68
N THR A 94 6.00 3.42 3.78
CA THR A 94 7.43 3.48 4.12
C THR A 94 8.30 2.79 3.07
N ARG A 95 7.90 1.59 2.61
CA ARG A 95 8.63 0.85 1.55
C ARG A 95 8.57 1.53 0.18
N LYS A 96 7.59 2.42 -0.05
CA LYS A 96 7.40 3.13 -1.32
C LYS A 96 8.05 4.51 -1.37
N ARG A 97 8.67 4.99 -0.29
CA ARG A 97 9.30 6.32 -0.26
C ARG A 97 10.29 6.52 -1.40
N GLY A 98 11.14 5.54 -1.69
CA GLY A 98 12.10 5.62 -2.80
C GLY A 98 11.43 5.81 -4.17
N LEU A 99 10.18 5.37 -4.32
CA LEU A 99 9.41 5.48 -5.56
C LEU A 99 8.52 6.73 -5.62
N ALA A 100 8.49 7.57 -4.57
CA ALA A 100 7.51 8.65 -4.42
C ALA A 100 7.53 9.64 -5.60
N ALA A 101 8.71 10.04 -6.08
CA ALA A 101 8.84 10.95 -7.21
C ALA A 101 8.29 10.35 -8.52
N THR A 102 8.63 9.08 -8.80
CA THR A 102 8.14 8.37 -9.98
C THR A 102 6.63 8.15 -9.94
N LEU A 103 6.11 7.73 -8.79
CA LEU A 103 4.67 7.54 -8.59
C LEU A 103 3.93 8.87 -8.71
N LYS A 104 4.46 9.95 -8.12
CA LYS A 104 3.87 11.29 -8.27
C LYS A 104 3.81 11.72 -9.74
N ALA A 105 4.91 11.58 -10.48
CA ALA A 105 4.94 11.95 -11.89
C ALA A 105 3.95 11.11 -12.73
N ALA A 106 3.70 9.85 -12.37
CA ALA A 106 2.69 9.02 -13.01
C ALA A 106 1.25 9.41 -12.64
N MET A 107 1.00 9.79 -11.38
CA MET A 107 -0.29 10.32 -10.92
C MET A 107 -0.66 11.63 -11.62
N ASP A 108 0.31 12.52 -11.83
CA ASP A 108 0.10 13.81 -12.51
C ASP A 108 -0.27 13.65 -14.00
N ARG A 109 -0.18 12.44 -14.57
CA ARG A 109 -0.55 12.11 -15.95
C ARG A 109 -1.92 11.44 -16.10
N ASP A 110 -2.77 11.52 -15.07
CA ASP A 110 -4.13 10.93 -15.05
C ASP A 110 -4.17 9.44 -15.43
N SER A 111 -3.21 8.66 -14.93
CA SER A 111 -3.15 7.22 -15.20
C SER A 111 -4.37 6.49 -14.62
N GLU A 112 -5.08 5.73 -15.47
CA GLU A 112 -6.25 4.92 -15.11
C GLU A 112 -5.93 3.93 -13.98
N THR A 113 -4.73 3.35 -13.98
CA THR A 113 -4.24 2.46 -12.92
C THR A 113 -4.28 3.14 -11.55
N PHE A 114 -3.85 4.40 -11.47
CA PHE A 114 -3.84 5.15 -10.20
C PHE A 114 -5.24 5.55 -9.79
N ALA A 115 -6.12 5.90 -10.74
CA ALA A 115 -7.53 6.16 -10.44
C ALA A 115 -8.20 4.93 -9.80
N LEU A 116 -7.97 3.74 -10.35
CA LEU A 116 -8.44 2.47 -9.78
C LEU A 116 -7.85 2.21 -8.40
N CYS A 117 -6.52 2.38 -8.24
CA CYS A 117 -5.87 2.22 -6.93
C CYS A 117 -6.45 3.16 -5.87
N LYS A 118 -6.75 4.40 -6.25
CA LYS A 118 -7.37 5.38 -5.37
C LYS A 118 -8.76 4.92 -4.94
N VAL A 119 -9.60 4.41 -5.83
CA VAL A 119 -10.92 3.87 -5.48
C VAL A 119 -10.77 2.71 -4.48
N MET A 120 -9.89 1.75 -4.79
CA MET A 120 -9.69 0.56 -3.96
C MET A 120 -9.26 0.89 -2.53
N ILE A 121 -8.27 1.77 -2.35
CA ILE A 121 -7.79 2.13 -1.02
C ILE A 121 -8.82 2.95 -0.23
N ASN A 122 -9.60 3.81 -0.90
CA ASN A 122 -10.68 4.58 -0.27
C ASN A 122 -11.82 3.66 0.18
N ASP A 123 -12.18 2.66 -0.62
CA ASP A 123 -13.20 1.67 -0.23
C ASP A 123 -12.74 0.81 0.95
N ALA A 124 -11.47 0.40 1.00
CA ALA A 124 -10.91 -0.36 2.11
C ALA A 124 -10.93 0.41 3.44
N VAL A 125 -10.48 1.67 3.45
CA VAL A 125 -10.51 2.48 4.68
C VAL A 125 -11.94 2.81 5.09
N ARG A 126 -12.84 3.08 4.14
CA ARG A 126 -14.26 3.33 4.41
C ARG A 126 -14.95 2.14 5.06
N LEU A 127 -14.65 0.92 4.57
CA LEU A 127 -15.17 -0.31 5.18
C LEU A 127 -14.78 -0.42 6.66
N LEU A 128 -13.50 -0.23 6.97
CA LEU A 128 -12.97 -0.37 8.34
C LEU A 128 -13.50 0.73 9.26
N VAL A 129 -13.51 1.98 8.80
CA VAL A 129 -13.98 3.12 9.59
C VAL A 129 -15.47 3.01 9.90
N ASN A 130 -16.30 2.69 8.90
CA ASN A 130 -17.73 2.51 9.13
C ASN A 130 -18.00 1.40 10.15
N ALA A 131 -17.33 0.25 10.01
CA ALA A 131 -17.50 -0.86 10.94
C ALA A 131 -17.06 -0.51 12.37
N ALA A 132 -15.95 0.24 12.52
CA ALA A 132 -15.47 0.68 13.82
C ALA A 132 -16.37 1.76 14.45
N GLN A 133 -16.96 2.66 13.65
CA GLN A 133 -17.93 3.65 14.10
C GLN A 133 -19.26 3.00 14.50
N GLU A 134 -19.77 2.06 13.70
CA GLU A 134 -20.99 1.30 14.00
C GLU A 134 -20.85 0.46 15.27
N ALA A 135 -19.66 -0.09 15.52
CA ALA A 135 -19.34 -0.79 16.76
C ALA A 135 -19.12 0.15 17.96
N GLY A 136 -19.09 1.47 17.74
CA GLY A 136 -18.87 2.47 18.79
C GLY A 136 -17.47 2.39 19.41
N VAL A 137 -16.49 1.85 18.70
CA VAL A 137 -15.10 1.72 19.20
C VAL A 137 -14.18 2.83 18.72
N ILE A 138 -14.65 3.67 17.80
CA ILE A 138 -14.05 4.96 17.44
C ILE A 138 -15.10 6.07 17.38
N ARG A 139 -14.65 7.32 17.44
CA ARG A 139 -15.45 8.54 17.26
C ARG A 139 -16.11 8.63 15.88
N ASP A 140 -17.28 9.24 15.82
CA ASP A 140 -18.17 9.30 14.65
C ASP A 140 -17.95 10.53 13.74
N ASP A 141 -17.07 11.45 14.14
CA ASP A 141 -16.75 12.68 13.43
C ASP A 141 -15.45 12.62 12.61
N VAL A 142 -14.86 11.44 12.47
CA VAL A 142 -13.65 11.22 11.64
C VAL A 142 -14.05 10.71 10.25
N GLU A 143 -13.54 11.38 9.21
CA GLU A 143 -13.73 10.91 7.85
C GLU A 143 -12.73 9.79 7.50
N PRO A 144 -13.11 8.77 6.71
CA PRO A 144 -12.19 7.71 6.31
C PRO A 144 -10.92 8.21 5.63
N ARG A 145 -11.02 9.31 4.89
CA ARG A 145 -9.87 9.92 4.21
C ARG A 145 -8.85 10.52 5.18
N ASP A 146 -9.29 10.97 6.35
CA ASP A 146 -8.39 11.54 7.34
C ASP A 146 -7.40 10.52 7.86
N LEU A 147 -7.80 9.25 7.98
CA LEU A 147 -6.87 8.19 8.37
C LEU A 147 -5.75 7.99 7.35
N LEU A 148 -6.07 8.06 6.04
CA LEU A 148 -5.06 8.00 4.99
C LEU A 148 -4.06 9.16 5.09
N LEU A 149 -4.56 10.37 5.40
CA LEU A 149 -3.74 11.56 5.59
C LEU A 149 -2.87 11.45 6.85
N MET A 150 -3.43 10.97 7.96
CA MET A 150 -2.72 10.77 9.23
C MET A 150 -1.57 9.77 9.06
N THR A 151 -1.82 8.60 8.46
CA THR A 151 -0.76 7.61 8.20
C THR A 151 0.30 8.15 7.25
N HIS A 152 -0.08 8.92 6.24
CA HIS A 152 0.89 9.58 5.37
C HIS A 152 1.74 10.59 6.14
N GLY A 153 1.12 11.41 6.99
CA GLY A 153 1.81 12.34 7.88
C GLY A 153 2.78 11.64 8.82
N ILE A 154 2.38 10.52 9.43
CA ILE A 154 3.24 9.68 10.27
C ILE A 154 4.46 9.21 9.48
N VAL A 155 4.25 8.67 8.28
CA VAL A 155 5.33 8.17 7.41
C VAL A 155 6.31 9.29 7.05
N VAL A 156 5.84 10.49 6.75
CA VAL A 156 6.73 11.64 6.46
C VAL A 156 7.47 12.09 7.72
N ALA A 157 6.76 12.27 8.84
CA ALA A 157 7.33 12.78 10.07
C ALA A 157 8.31 11.82 10.75
N SER A 158 8.14 10.51 10.56
CA SER A 158 8.97 9.48 11.20
C SER A 158 10.22 9.09 10.41
N GLU A 159 10.50 9.74 9.27
CA GLU A 159 11.54 9.30 8.32
C GLU A 159 12.92 9.15 8.99
N ALA A 160 13.34 10.16 9.74
CA ALA A 160 14.65 10.19 10.40
C ALA A 160 14.65 9.56 11.81
N THR A 161 13.50 9.07 12.30
CA THR A 161 13.35 8.65 13.70
C THR A 161 12.84 7.22 13.80
N PRO A 162 13.73 6.22 13.95
CA PRO A 162 13.34 4.83 14.15
C PRO A 162 12.33 4.65 15.30
N GLY A 163 11.30 3.84 15.06
CA GLY A 163 10.23 3.56 16.04
C GLY A 163 9.27 4.72 16.30
N ALA A 164 9.44 5.91 15.70
CA ALA A 164 8.47 7.01 15.85
C ALA A 164 7.13 6.68 15.19
N ALA A 165 7.13 5.95 14.07
CA ALA A 165 5.90 5.61 13.35
C ALA A 165 4.89 4.88 14.24
N GLU A 166 5.31 3.83 14.95
CA GLU A 166 4.43 3.08 15.85
C GLU A 166 3.94 3.94 17.02
N ARG A 167 4.84 4.73 17.64
CA ARG A 167 4.44 5.62 18.74
C ARG A 167 3.39 6.65 18.30
N LEU A 168 3.59 7.26 17.13
CA LEU A 168 2.64 8.25 16.58
C LEU A 168 1.32 7.60 16.18
N LEU A 169 1.36 6.39 15.60
CA LEU A 169 0.15 5.63 15.31
C LEU A 169 -0.62 5.32 16.60
N THR A 170 0.04 4.88 17.66
CA THR A 170 -0.61 4.61 18.95
C THR A 170 -1.33 5.86 19.48
N VAL A 171 -0.68 7.04 19.40
CA VAL A 171 -1.33 8.30 19.80
C VAL A 171 -2.56 8.61 18.95
N VAL A 172 -2.48 8.39 17.63
CA VAL A 172 -3.64 8.55 16.73
C VAL A 172 -4.75 7.59 17.12
N LEU A 173 -4.46 6.30 17.28
CA LEU A 173 -5.43 5.27 17.64
C LEU A 173 -6.11 5.56 18.99
N ASP A 174 -5.35 6.03 19.98
CA ASP A 174 -5.90 6.44 21.27
C ASP A 174 -6.81 7.66 21.14
N GLY A 175 -6.46 8.62 20.28
CA GLY A 175 -7.28 9.81 19.97
C GLY A 175 -8.53 9.53 19.14
N LEU A 176 -8.59 8.38 18.45
CA LEU A 176 -9.77 7.91 17.73
C LEU A 176 -10.81 7.28 18.64
N ARG A 177 -10.46 6.88 19.87
CA ARG A 177 -11.42 6.26 20.79
C ARG A 177 -12.60 7.21 21.06
N PRO A 178 -13.80 6.68 21.36
CA PRO A 178 -14.98 7.49 21.64
C PRO A 178 -14.69 8.43 22.80
N GLN A 179 -15.09 9.69 22.67
CA GLN A 179 -14.96 10.63 23.78
C GLN A 179 -16.09 10.38 24.79
N PRO A 180 -15.80 10.40 26.10
CA PRO A 180 -16.86 10.42 27.10
C PRO A 180 -17.73 11.66 26.87
N ARG A 181 -19.05 11.45 26.76
CA ARG A 181 -20.04 12.53 26.71
C ARG A 181 -20.13 13.25 28.06
#